data_AF-A0A0D1EM73-F1
#
_entry.id   AF-A0A0D1EM73-F1
#
_cell.length_a   1.000
_cell.length_b   1.000
_cell.length_c   1.000
_cell.angle_alpha   90.00
_cell.angle_beta   90.00
_cell.angle_gamma   90.00
#
_symmetry.space_group_name_H-M   'P 1'
#
loop_
_entity.id
_entity.type
_entity.pdbx_description
1 polymer ?
#
loop_
_entity_poly.entity_id
_entity_poly.type
_entity_poly.pdbx_seq_one_letter_code
_entity_poly.pdbx_strand_id
1 'polypeptide(L)'
;MLYWRIPGRDDDRELVLQSFDLSGQPLNAPVTVAQGEYDIYWNAKSARLPDGSFVVAFEDYVPAPSPSDELNIVIRRFDADGTPMGPEVMVNAPDPSVSHRLQDLVVSEDGTLRVVYSEDPHADPDAEVRVFVETLAISAVDYVGTRGDDVVSGDLTDDVIKGKKGDDVVYGLLGDDFLKGNGGNDHLDGGGGADTLSGGNGDDTMIGGNGNDSLMGNKDDDDVSGGAGNDRLKGGRGDDTLDGGAGNDRLVGNQGADTFVFDAALDQGADTIGKFDALDEILILGATAQSVSVTDAARGALVEYDGGTIFVERADVDAVTDALIFEQPDLF
;
A
#
# COMPACT_ATOMS: atom_id res chain seq x y z
N MET A 1 23.09 14.57 9.49
CA MET A 1 24.35 14.95 8.82
C MET A 1 24.67 13.89 7.79
N LEU A 2 24.92 14.32 6.55
CA LEU A 2 25.40 13.43 5.48
C LEU A 2 26.94 13.41 5.49
N TYR A 3 27.53 12.24 5.34
CA TYR A 3 28.97 12.07 5.15
C TYR A 3 29.28 10.82 4.35
N TRP A 4 30.45 10.83 3.72
CA TRP A 4 30.96 9.68 2.98
C TRP A 4 31.84 8.82 3.89
N ARG A 5 31.64 7.50 3.91
CA ARG A 5 32.54 6.55 4.58
C ARG A 5 33.02 5.46 3.62
N ILE A 6 34.18 4.88 3.93
CA ILE A 6 34.79 3.78 3.19
C ILE A 6 34.77 2.55 4.11
N PRO A 7 33.95 1.53 3.86
CA PRO A 7 33.76 0.41 4.79
C PRO A 7 34.91 -0.61 4.82
N GLY A 8 35.92 -0.48 3.95
CA GLY A 8 36.92 -1.52 3.76
C GLY A 8 38.19 -1.07 3.03
N ARG A 9 38.85 -2.03 2.37
CA ARG A 9 40.12 -1.84 1.64
C ARG A 9 39.94 -1.70 0.12
N ASP A 10 38.75 -2.00 -0.36
CA ASP A 10 38.32 -1.83 -1.74
C ASP A 10 37.60 -0.48 -1.85
N ASP A 11 37.68 0.19 -3.01
CA ASP A 11 37.32 1.61 -3.22
C ASP A 11 35.83 1.96 -3.05
N ASP A 12 35.03 1.05 -2.47
CA ASP A 12 33.61 1.21 -2.18
C ASP A 12 33.37 2.39 -1.23
N ARG A 13 32.57 3.35 -1.69
CA ARG A 13 32.13 4.48 -0.88
C ARG A 13 30.65 4.31 -0.54
N GLU A 14 30.32 4.69 0.69
CA GLU A 14 28.93 4.76 1.15
C GLU A 14 28.57 6.20 1.49
N LEU A 15 27.47 6.68 0.92
CA LEU A 15 26.80 7.87 1.42
C LEU A 15 26.04 7.46 2.68
N VAL A 16 26.32 8.13 3.79
CA VAL A 16 25.72 7.79 5.09
C VAL A 16 25.03 9.01 5.67
N LEU A 17 23.83 8.79 6.19
CA LEU A 17 23.12 9.76 7.01
C LEU A 17 23.21 9.36 8.49
N GLN A 18 23.61 10.29 9.33
CA GLN A 18 23.59 10.14 10.78
C GLN A 18 22.83 11.29 11.44
N SER A 19 21.85 10.96 12.28
CA SER A 19 21.14 11.94 13.09
C SER A 19 21.86 12.15 14.42
N PHE A 20 21.86 13.39 14.90
CA PHE A 20 22.48 13.81 16.14
C PHE A 20 21.50 14.65 16.95
N ASP A 21 21.58 14.55 18.28
CA ASP A 21 20.90 15.48 19.16
C ASP A 21 21.60 16.86 19.16
N LEU A 22 21.01 17.82 19.87
CA LEU A 22 21.57 19.18 19.99
C LEU A 22 22.91 19.22 20.74
N SER A 23 23.27 18.15 21.46
CA SER A 23 24.56 18.00 22.15
C SER A 23 25.63 17.33 21.27
N GLY A 24 25.25 16.87 20.07
CA GLY A 24 26.12 16.17 19.14
C GLY A 24 26.25 14.66 19.40
N GLN A 25 25.37 14.07 20.22
CA GLN A 25 25.31 12.61 20.38
C GLN A 25 24.50 11.96 19.26
N PRO A 26 24.96 10.83 18.69
CA PRO A 26 24.17 10.08 17.71
C PRO A 26 22.83 9.65 18.29
N LEU A 27 21.73 9.88 17.57
CA LEU A 27 20.39 9.47 17.99
C LEU A 27 20.06 8.03 17.60
N ASN A 28 20.57 7.58 16.46
CA ASN A 28 20.29 6.29 15.84
C ASN A 28 21.57 5.69 15.23
N ALA A 29 21.48 4.46 14.73
CA ALA A 29 22.56 3.89 13.92
C ALA A 29 22.70 4.67 12.60
N PRO A 30 23.91 4.74 12.00
CA PRO A 30 24.09 5.38 10.70
C PRO A 30 23.31 4.63 9.61
N VAL A 31 22.63 5.39 8.76
CA VAL A 31 21.82 4.90 7.65
C VAL A 31 22.63 4.94 6.37
N THR A 32 22.84 3.79 5.71
CA THR A 32 23.45 3.76 4.38
C THR A 32 22.42 4.25 3.36
N VAL A 33 22.69 5.41 2.76
CA VAL A 33 21.83 6.05 1.77
C VAL A 33 22.08 5.47 0.39
N ALA A 34 23.35 5.30 -0.01
CA ALA A 34 23.77 4.79 -1.31
C ALA A 34 25.17 4.14 -1.22
N GLN A 35 25.46 3.21 -2.14
CA GLN A 35 26.75 2.51 -2.26
C GLN A 35 27.21 2.52 -3.74
N GLY A 36 28.50 2.68 -4.00
CA GLY A 36 29.04 2.67 -5.37
C GLY A 36 30.57 2.49 -5.44
N GLU A 37 31.03 1.93 -6.58
CA GLU A 37 32.43 1.55 -6.85
C GLU A 37 33.32 2.71 -7.37
N TYR A 38 32.73 3.77 -7.92
CA TYR A 38 33.43 4.95 -8.46
C TYR A 38 32.94 6.21 -7.77
N ASP A 39 33.68 7.33 -7.91
CA ASP A 39 33.42 8.67 -7.35
C ASP A 39 31.94 9.08 -7.37
N ILE A 40 31.10 8.52 -6.52
CA ILE A 40 29.76 8.98 -6.22
C ILE A 40 29.93 10.39 -5.70
N TYR A 41 29.55 11.34 -6.55
CA TYR A 41 30.07 12.69 -6.50
C TYR A 41 29.56 13.43 -5.27
N TRP A 42 30.40 14.33 -4.79
CA TRP A 42 30.50 14.94 -3.47
C TRP A 42 29.25 15.59 -2.87
N ASN A 43 28.14 15.63 -3.61
CA ASN A 43 27.02 16.50 -3.32
C ASN A 43 25.75 15.70 -3.04
N ALA A 44 25.31 15.79 -1.80
CA ALA A 44 24.06 15.24 -1.35
C ALA A 44 23.41 16.24 -0.40
N LYS A 45 22.08 16.30 -0.45
CA LYS A 45 21.27 17.14 0.43
C LYS A 45 20.17 16.29 1.03
N SER A 46 19.89 16.53 2.29
CA SER A 46 18.78 15.89 2.99
C SER A 46 17.79 16.95 3.46
N ALA A 47 16.51 16.65 3.37
CA ALA A 47 15.45 17.47 3.94
C ALA A 47 14.46 16.60 4.70
N ARG A 48 13.92 17.14 5.80
CA ARG A 48 12.87 16.47 6.59
C ARG A 48 11.51 16.84 6.01
N LEU A 49 10.63 15.86 5.92
CA LEU A 49 9.25 16.04 5.47
C LEU A 49 8.34 16.31 6.69
N PRO A 50 7.16 16.95 6.50
CA PRO A 50 6.24 17.28 7.60
C PRO A 50 5.71 16.07 8.38
N ASP A 51 5.59 14.93 7.71
CA ASP A 51 5.21 13.61 8.27
C ASP A 51 6.28 12.99 9.19
N GLY A 52 7.48 13.58 9.22
CA GLY A 52 8.61 13.13 10.01
C GLY A 52 9.56 12.17 9.31
N SER A 53 9.25 11.75 8.08
CA SER A 53 10.19 11.07 7.18
C SER A 53 11.25 12.04 6.66
N PHE A 54 12.23 11.55 5.89
CA PHE A 54 13.21 12.40 5.24
C PHE A 54 13.56 11.93 3.84
N VAL A 55 14.02 12.86 3.02
CA VAL A 55 14.52 12.60 1.68
C VAL A 55 15.99 12.95 1.57
N VAL A 56 16.72 12.21 0.75
CA VAL A 56 18.09 12.52 0.36
C VAL A 56 18.14 12.60 -1.15
N ALA A 57 18.53 13.77 -1.67
CA ALA A 57 18.89 13.96 -3.07
C ALA A 57 20.41 13.89 -3.22
N PHE A 58 20.90 13.17 -4.21
CA PHE A 58 22.34 13.01 -4.49
C PHE A 58 22.59 12.87 -5.99
N GLU A 59 23.82 13.15 -6.41
CA GLU A 59 24.26 13.03 -7.80
C GLU A 59 24.71 11.57 -8.06
N ASP A 60 24.14 10.89 -9.05
CA ASP A 60 24.44 9.48 -9.35
C ASP A 60 24.55 9.17 -10.85
N TYR A 61 25.32 8.13 -11.15
CA TYR A 61 25.62 7.60 -12.47
C TYR A 61 24.69 6.42 -12.79
N VAL A 62 23.53 6.67 -13.40
CA VAL A 62 22.55 5.62 -13.71
C VAL A 62 22.81 5.03 -15.10
N PRO A 63 23.04 3.70 -15.24
CA PRO A 63 23.31 3.10 -16.54
C PRO A 63 22.04 2.96 -17.40
N ALA A 64 22.00 3.68 -18.52
CA ALA A 64 21.08 3.58 -19.68
C ALA A 64 19.56 3.66 -19.40
N PRO A 65 18.80 4.46 -20.21
CA PRO A 65 19.12 4.83 -21.59
C PRO A 65 19.77 6.22 -21.75
N SER A 66 20.37 6.80 -20.70
CA SER A 66 21.26 7.96 -20.85
C SER A 66 22.66 7.52 -21.34
N PRO A 67 23.32 8.32 -22.21
CA PRO A 67 24.73 8.14 -22.56
C PRO A 67 25.60 7.87 -21.33
N SER A 68 26.54 6.94 -21.49
CA SER A 68 27.29 6.30 -20.40
C SER A 68 28.27 7.20 -19.61
N ASP A 69 28.11 8.53 -19.59
CA ASP A 69 28.94 9.47 -18.82
C ASP A 69 28.22 10.72 -18.19
N GLU A 70 26.87 10.83 -18.21
CA GLU A 70 26.14 11.94 -17.55
C GLU A 70 25.66 11.68 -16.10
N LEU A 71 25.74 12.71 -15.24
CA LEU A 71 25.22 12.69 -13.86
C LEU A 71 23.74 13.06 -13.79
N ASN A 72 22.96 12.18 -13.15
CA ASN A 72 21.56 12.40 -12.81
C ASN A 72 21.42 12.81 -11.35
N ILE A 73 20.36 13.55 -11.03
CA ILE A 73 19.99 13.81 -9.64
C ILE A 73 18.95 12.77 -9.24
N VAL A 74 19.31 11.98 -8.24
CA VAL A 74 18.52 10.89 -7.69
C VAL A 74 18.02 11.26 -6.31
N ILE A 75 16.78 10.91 -6.01
CA ILE A 75 16.11 11.20 -4.74
C ILE A 75 15.68 9.87 -4.14
N ARG A 76 16.10 9.61 -2.90
CA ARG A 76 15.63 8.50 -2.07
C ARG A 76 14.86 9.04 -0.87
N ARG A 77 13.71 8.46 -0.55
CA ARG A 77 12.97 8.72 0.68
C ARG A 77 13.29 7.64 1.72
N PHE A 78 13.23 8.02 2.98
CA PHE A 78 13.44 7.16 4.13
C PHE A 78 12.44 7.52 5.22
N ASP A 79 12.02 6.55 6.01
CA ASP A 79 11.21 6.78 7.20
C ASP A 79 12.00 7.56 8.28
N ALA A 80 11.38 7.82 9.43
CA ALA A 80 12.03 8.57 10.52
C ALA A 80 13.26 7.84 11.12
N ASP A 81 13.33 6.52 10.99
CA ASP A 81 14.36 5.66 11.57
C ASP A 81 15.51 5.35 10.59
N GLY A 82 15.29 5.61 9.30
CA GLY A 82 16.26 5.42 8.23
C GLY A 82 16.02 4.24 7.30
N THR A 83 14.83 3.64 7.30
CA THR A 83 14.47 2.59 6.35
C THR A 83 14.11 3.23 5.01
N PRO A 84 14.69 2.79 3.88
CA PRO A 84 14.30 3.28 2.55
C PRO A 84 12.80 3.10 2.29
N MET A 85 12.16 4.13 1.73
CA MET A 85 10.73 4.12 1.38
C MET A 85 10.57 4.27 -0.13
N GLY A 86 10.09 3.21 -0.79
CA GLY A 86 9.80 3.21 -2.22
C GLY A 86 11.05 3.26 -3.13
N PRO A 87 10.84 3.35 -4.46
CA PRO A 87 11.92 3.41 -5.44
C PRO A 87 12.61 4.77 -5.49
N GLU A 88 13.80 4.80 -6.09
CA GLU A 88 14.50 6.05 -6.42
C GLU A 88 13.72 6.89 -7.42
N VAL A 89 13.66 8.21 -7.17
CA VAL A 89 13.06 9.18 -8.09
C VAL A 89 14.18 9.95 -8.79
N MET A 90 14.13 9.98 -10.12
CA MET A 90 15.06 10.78 -10.93
C MET A 90 14.43 12.14 -11.26
N VAL A 91 15.22 13.20 -11.14
CA VAL A 91 14.88 14.54 -11.61
C VAL A 91 14.85 14.53 -13.15
N ASN A 92 13.75 14.97 -13.75
CA ASN A 92 13.61 14.98 -15.21
C ASN A 92 14.28 16.21 -15.80
N ALA A 93 15.60 16.15 -15.96
CA ALA A 93 16.36 17.23 -16.55
C ALA A 93 15.92 17.53 -18.00
N PRO A 94 15.79 18.81 -18.40
CA PRO A 94 15.32 19.20 -19.74
C PRO A 94 16.20 18.71 -20.90
N ASP A 95 17.50 18.52 -20.63
CA ASP A 95 18.46 17.97 -21.57
C ASP A 95 19.21 16.82 -20.89
N PRO A 96 18.89 15.56 -21.17
CA PRO A 96 19.59 14.45 -20.55
C PRO A 96 21.05 14.40 -20.97
N SER A 97 21.46 15.05 -22.07
CA SER A 97 22.82 14.99 -22.62
C SER A 97 23.85 15.87 -21.92
N VAL A 98 23.48 16.45 -20.77
CA VAL A 98 24.30 17.34 -19.96
C VAL A 98 24.24 16.86 -18.51
N SER A 99 25.39 16.82 -17.84
CA SER A 99 25.43 16.54 -16.40
C SER A 99 24.75 17.67 -15.62
N HIS A 100 23.96 17.30 -14.62
CA HIS A 100 23.31 18.27 -13.73
C HIS A 100 23.88 18.20 -12.32
N ARG A 101 23.95 19.36 -11.65
CA ARG A 101 24.53 19.52 -10.31
C ARG A 101 23.48 19.99 -9.32
N LEU A 102 23.39 19.30 -8.19
CA LEU A 102 22.42 19.57 -7.13
C LEU A 102 22.79 20.87 -6.39
N GLN A 103 21.96 21.90 -6.47
CA GLN A 103 22.24 23.19 -5.83
C GLN A 103 21.51 23.35 -4.51
N ASP A 104 20.26 22.93 -4.42
CA ASP A 104 19.48 22.98 -3.18
C ASP A 104 18.34 21.96 -3.14
N LEU A 105 17.86 21.68 -1.94
CA LEU A 105 16.74 20.79 -1.67
C LEU A 105 15.83 21.44 -0.63
N VAL A 106 14.65 21.87 -1.05
CA VAL A 106 13.73 22.64 -0.21
C VAL A 106 12.41 21.90 -0.08
N VAL A 107 11.97 21.69 1.15
CA VAL A 107 10.64 21.13 1.46
C VAL A 107 9.72 22.28 1.86
N SER A 108 8.54 22.32 1.24
CA SER A 108 7.48 23.27 1.57
C SER A 108 6.62 22.74 2.73
N GLU A 109 5.88 23.61 3.41
CA GLU A 109 5.00 23.20 4.54
C GLU A 109 3.93 22.19 4.12
N ASP A 110 3.53 22.20 2.84
CA ASP A 110 2.58 21.27 2.24
C ASP A 110 3.21 19.93 1.80
N GLY A 111 4.48 19.67 2.15
CA GLY A 111 5.18 18.43 1.80
C GLY A 111 5.78 18.42 0.39
N THR A 112 5.58 19.47 -0.41
CA THR A 112 6.14 19.56 -1.76
C THR A 112 7.66 19.73 -1.71
N LEU A 113 8.38 18.91 -2.48
CA LEU A 113 9.82 19.01 -2.65
C LEU A 113 10.15 19.91 -3.84
N ARG A 114 11.09 20.83 -3.63
CA ARG A 114 11.71 21.62 -4.70
C ARG A 114 13.18 21.27 -4.78
N VAL A 115 13.57 20.71 -5.92
CA VAL A 115 14.97 20.41 -6.23
C VAL A 115 15.50 21.53 -7.10
N VAL A 116 16.51 22.22 -6.59
CA VAL A 116 17.22 23.25 -7.34
C VAL A 116 18.49 22.64 -7.88
N TYR A 117 18.71 22.74 -9.18
CA TYR A 117 19.88 22.17 -9.83
C TYR A 117 20.37 23.05 -10.97
N SER A 118 21.59 22.80 -11.44
CA SER A 118 22.17 23.54 -12.56
C SER A 118 22.77 22.59 -13.60
N GLU A 119 22.92 23.05 -14.84
CA GLU A 119 23.81 22.41 -15.81
C GLU A 119 25.25 22.45 -15.25
N ASP A 120 26.02 21.36 -15.43
CA ASP A 120 27.46 21.34 -15.19
C ASP A 120 28.17 21.94 -16.41
N PRO A 121 28.86 23.08 -16.27
CA PRO A 121 29.55 23.70 -17.39
C PRO A 121 30.73 22.91 -17.92
N HIS A 122 31.16 21.82 -17.23
CA HIS A 122 32.21 20.81 -17.47
C HIS A 122 33.41 21.13 -18.39
N ALA A 123 33.21 21.73 -19.58
CA ALA A 123 34.20 22.06 -20.60
C ALA A 123 34.40 23.57 -20.88
N ASP A 124 33.52 24.47 -20.41
CA ASP A 124 33.66 25.92 -20.63
C ASP A 124 33.36 26.72 -19.35
N PRO A 125 34.39 27.26 -18.67
CA PRO A 125 34.21 28.04 -17.45
C PRO A 125 33.50 29.38 -17.67
N ASP A 126 33.36 29.84 -18.93
CA ASP A 126 32.66 31.07 -19.31
C ASP A 126 31.20 30.80 -19.76
N ALA A 127 30.75 29.54 -19.74
CA ALA A 127 29.37 29.20 -20.10
C ALA A 127 28.37 29.79 -19.08
N GLU A 128 27.23 30.27 -19.59
CA GLU A 128 26.11 30.65 -18.73
C GLU A 128 25.57 29.41 -18.00
N VAL A 129 25.71 29.38 -16.67
CA VAL A 129 25.13 28.32 -15.84
C VAL A 129 23.63 28.55 -15.70
N ARG A 130 22.83 27.66 -16.27
CA ARG A 130 21.37 27.67 -16.09
C ARG A 130 21.02 26.96 -14.79
N VAL A 131 20.10 27.57 -14.04
CA VAL A 131 19.54 27.01 -12.81
C VAL A 131 18.09 26.64 -13.05
N PHE A 132 17.73 25.44 -12.66
CA PHE A 132 16.40 24.85 -12.78
C PHE A 132 15.82 24.62 -11.40
N VAL A 133 14.49 24.66 -11.33
CA VAL A 133 13.73 24.29 -10.13
C VAL A 133 12.67 23.30 -10.58
N GLU A 134 12.82 22.05 -10.15
CA GLU A 134 11.79 21.03 -10.32
C GLU A 134 10.99 20.90 -9.04
N THR A 135 9.67 20.97 -9.17
CA THR A 135 8.75 20.85 -8.05
C THR A 135 8.11 19.46 -8.14
N LEU A 136 8.43 18.60 -7.18
CA LEU A 136 7.89 17.26 -7.06
C LEU A 136 6.89 17.26 -5.90
N ALA A 137 5.66 16.81 -6.18
CA ALA A 137 4.79 16.36 -5.11
C ALA A 137 5.38 15.04 -4.60
N ILE A 138 5.81 14.99 -3.34
CA ILE A 138 6.15 13.72 -2.66
C ILE A 138 4.91 13.26 -1.90
N SER A 139 3.83 13.10 -2.65
CA SER A 139 2.56 12.49 -2.27
C SER A 139 2.15 11.72 -3.52
N ALA A 140 1.88 10.42 -3.36
CA ALA A 140 1.79 9.39 -4.40
C ALA A 140 3.15 8.93 -5.00
N VAL A 141 4.04 8.41 -4.16
CA VAL A 141 5.05 7.45 -4.65
C VAL A 141 4.32 6.12 -4.83
N ASP A 142 4.33 5.55 -6.05
CA ASP A 142 3.94 4.15 -6.24
C ASP A 142 4.92 3.29 -5.40
N TYR A 143 4.46 2.71 -4.30
CA TYR A 143 5.24 1.73 -3.54
C TYR A 143 5.17 0.41 -4.28
N VAL A 144 6.31 -0.07 -4.77
CA VAL A 144 6.34 -1.27 -5.60
C VAL A 144 7.33 -2.27 -5.02
N GLY A 145 6.82 -3.44 -4.64
CA GLY A 145 7.60 -4.62 -4.27
C GLY A 145 8.45 -5.15 -5.43
N THR A 146 9.08 -6.29 -5.17
CA THR A 146 10.02 -6.99 -6.03
C THR A 146 9.31 -8.13 -6.78
N ARG A 147 9.80 -9.36 -6.75
CA ARG A 147 9.14 -10.55 -7.33
C ARG A 147 9.17 -11.73 -6.36
N GLY A 148 9.66 -11.51 -5.16
CA GLY A 148 9.58 -12.44 -4.05
C GLY A 148 8.89 -11.73 -2.90
N ASP A 149 8.76 -12.42 -1.79
CA ASP A 149 7.98 -12.00 -0.63
C ASP A 149 8.51 -10.69 -0.04
N ASP A 150 7.69 -9.64 -0.07
CA ASP A 150 8.01 -8.31 0.40
C ASP A 150 7.13 -7.87 1.58
N VAL A 151 7.65 -6.94 2.39
CA VAL A 151 6.84 -6.16 3.34
C VAL A 151 6.86 -4.72 2.86
N VAL A 152 5.70 -4.21 2.45
CA VAL A 152 5.54 -2.87 1.88
C VAL A 152 4.56 -2.07 2.72
N SER A 153 4.95 -0.89 3.16
CA SER A 153 4.09 0.00 3.94
C SER A 153 4.01 1.36 3.27
N GLY A 154 2.80 1.89 3.18
CA GLY A 154 2.47 3.27 2.88
C GLY A 154 2.85 4.23 4.01
N ASP A 155 2.39 5.46 3.90
CA ASP A 155 2.48 6.51 4.91
C ASP A 155 1.09 6.89 5.45
N LEU A 156 0.85 8.15 5.83
CA LEU A 156 -0.42 8.56 6.44
C LEU A 156 -1.32 9.31 5.44
N THR A 157 -1.01 9.19 4.16
CA THR A 157 -1.69 9.85 3.05
C THR A 157 -2.04 8.83 1.97
N ASP A 158 -2.93 9.21 1.06
CA ASP A 158 -3.38 8.36 -0.04
C ASP A 158 -2.22 7.76 -0.86
N ASP A 159 -2.12 6.44 -0.85
CA ASP A 159 -1.03 5.68 -1.42
C ASP A 159 -1.44 4.75 -2.57
N VAL A 160 -0.46 4.41 -3.42
CA VAL A 160 -0.62 3.37 -4.45
C VAL A 160 0.45 2.32 -4.23
N ILE A 161 0.05 1.13 -3.79
CA ILE A 161 0.97 0.05 -3.40
C ILE A 161 0.76 -1.21 -4.26
N LYS A 162 1.86 -1.84 -4.68
CA LYS A 162 1.88 -3.03 -5.56
C LYS A 162 2.93 -4.05 -5.08
N GLY A 163 2.51 -5.22 -4.60
CA GLY A 163 3.38 -6.34 -4.20
C GLY A 163 4.13 -6.97 -5.40
N LYS A 164 3.36 -7.42 -6.40
CA LYS A 164 3.71 -8.01 -7.71
C LYS A 164 3.68 -9.52 -7.74
N LYS A 165 4.68 -10.18 -7.18
CA LYS A 165 4.83 -11.63 -7.21
C LYS A 165 5.48 -12.02 -5.89
N GLY A 166 5.10 -13.16 -5.33
CA GLY A 166 5.56 -13.56 -4.00
C GLY A 166 4.43 -13.41 -3.01
N ASP A 167 4.63 -13.92 -1.80
CA ASP A 167 3.63 -13.81 -0.74
C ASP A 167 3.92 -12.52 0.03
N ASP A 168 3.22 -11.43 -0.33
CA ASP A 168 3.54 -10.08 0.11
C ASP A 168 2.71 -9.66 1.34
N VAL A 169 3.27 -8.77 2.17
CA VAL A 169 2.54 -8.10 3.27
C VAL A 169 2.49 -6.61 2.96
N VAL A 170 1.30 -6.06 2.81
CA VAL A 170 1.07 -4.67 2.37
C VAL A 170 0.20 -3.91 3.36
N TYR A 171 0.68 -2.75 3.82
CA TYR A 171 -0.04 -1.85 4.72
C TYR A 171 -0.29 -0.48 4.07
N GLY A 172 -1.54 -0.01 4.02
CA GLY A 172 -1.92 1.35 3.59
C GLY A 172 -1.79 2.39 4.71
N LEU A 173 -2.23 2.02 5.92
CA LEU A 173 -2.25 2.81 7.16
C LEU A 173 -3.39 3.82 7.24
N LEU A 174 -3.18 5.09 6.89
CA LEU A 174 -4.23 6.11 6.88
C LEU A 174 -4.25 6.76 5.49
N GLY A 175 -5.42 7.15 5.01
CA GLY A 175 -5.57 7.73 3.67
C GLY A 175 -6.53 6.90 2.85
N ASP A 176 -6.91 7.41 1.67
CA ASP A 176 -7.72 6.63 0.73
C ASP A 176 -6.76 5.88 -0.21
N ASP A 177 -6.46 4.63 0.11
CA ASP A 177 -5.35 3.89 -0.50
C ASP A 177 -5.75 2.95 -1.64
N PHE A 178 -4.78 2.62 -2.49
CA PHE A 178 -4.93 1.64 -3.55
C PHE A 178 -3.87 0.54 -3.45
N LEU A 179 -4.26 -0.64 -2.98
CA LEU A 179 -3.37 -1.76 -2.69
C LEU A 179 -3.59 -2.90 -3.70
N LYS A 180 -2.49 -3.49 -4.18
CA LYS A 180 -2.49 -4.65 -5.07
C LYS A 180 -1.46 -5.69 -4.66
N GLY A 181 -1.90 -6.89 -4.31
CA GLY A 181 -1.00 -8.04 -4.11
C GLY A 181 -0.41 -8.54 -5.43
N ASN A 182 -1.31 -8.80 -6.39
CA ASN A 182 -1.13 -9.37 -7.73
C ASN A 182 -0.91 -10.89 -7.78
N GLY A 183 0.03 -11.48 -7.07
CA GLY A 183 0.32 -12.89 -7.31
C GLY A 183 1.17 -13.55 -6.25
N GLY A 184 0.67 -14.65 -5.68
CA GLY A 184 1.15 -15.20 -4.42
C GLY A 184 0.05 -15.04 -3.39
N ASN A 185 0.29 -15.55 -2.18
CA ASN A 185 -0.70 -15.47 -1.11
C ASN A 185 -0.41 -14.21 -0.29
N ASP A 186 -1.11 -13.13 -0.62
CA ASP A 186 -0.82 -11.79 -0.13
C ASP A 186 -1.65 -11.43 1.11
N HIS A 187 -1.07 -10.67 2.04
CA HIS A 187 -1.77 -10.02 3.15
C HIS A 187 -1.87 -8.51 2.88
N LEU A 188 -3.08 -8.01 2.66
CA LEU A 188 -3.33 -6.59 2.38
C LEU A 188 -4.16 -5.97 3.51
N ASP A 189 -3.69 -4.87 4.08
CA ASP A 189 -4.38 -4.11 5.14
C ASP A 189 -4.46 -2.63 4.73
N GLY A 190 -5.67 -2.14 4.43
CA GLY A 190 -5.93 -0.74 4.05
C GLY A 190 -5.75 0.21 5.22
N GLY A 191 -6.32 -0.14 6.37
CA GLY A 191 -6.14 0.57 7.62
C GLY A 191 -7.27 1.57 7.88
N GLY A 192 -7.16 2.80 7.41
CA GLY A 192 -8.14 3.84 7.72
C GLY A 192 -8.30 4.86 6.61
N GLY A 193 -9.51 4.99 6.09
CA GLY A 193 -9.84 5.82 4.93
C GLY A 193 -10.71 5.00 3.99
N ALA A 194 -11.01 5.50 2.79
CA ALA A 194 -11.81 4.76 1.83
C ALA A 194 -10.90 4.02 0.84
N ASP A 195 -10.59 2.77 1.15
CA ASP A 195 -9.53 2.01 0.50
C ASP A 195 -10.04 1.15 -0.67
N THR A 196 -9.14 0.87 -1.60
CA THR A 196 -9.37 -0.09 -2.69
C THR A 196 -8.28 -1.15 -2.70
N LEU A 197 -8.65 -2.38 -2.34
CA LEU A 197 -7.74 -3.52 -2.27
C LEU A 197 -8.06 -4.52 -3.39
N SER A 198 -7.00 -5.13 -3.92
CA SER A 198 -7.11 -6.22 -4.89
C SER A 198 -6.04 -7.27 -4.61
N GLY A 199 -6.47 -8.48 -4.25
CA GLY A 199 -5.63 -9.65 -4.00
C GLY A 199 -4.86 -10.08 -5.26
N GLY A 200 -5.46 -10.88 -6.13
CA GLY A 200 -4.92 -11.14 -7.46
C GLY A 200 -5.01 -12.61 -7.88
N ASN A 201 -3.96 -13.37 -7.65
CA ASN A 201 -4.03 -14.83 -7.72
C ASN A 201 -3.20 -15.39 -6.57
N GLY A 202 -3.61 -16.53 -6.05
CA GLY A 202 -3.15 -16.99 -4.75
C GLY A 202 -4.23 -16.73 -3.71
N ASP A 203 -4.10 -17.40 -2.57
CA ASP A 203 -5.08 -17.34 -1.49
C ASP A 203 -4.75 -16.10 -0.64
N ASP A 204 -5.49 -15.00 -0.85
CA ASP A 204 -5.16 -13.70 -0.27
C ASP A 204 -5.96 -13.43 1.03
N THR A 205 -5.34 -12.74 1.99
CA THR A 205 -6.02 -12.18 3.16
C THR A 205 -6.12 -10.66 3.03
N MET A 206 -7.32 -10.11 3.02
CA MET A 206 -7.54 -8.66 2.85
C MET A 206 -8.37 -8.08 3.99
N ILE A 207 -7.93 -6.92 4.49
CA ILE A 207 -8.59 -6.17 5.56
C ILE A 207 -8.77 -4.72 5.08
N GLY A 208 -10.01 -4.24 4.98
CA GLY A 208 -10.32 -2.85 4.60
C GLY A 208 -9.94 -1.90 5.72
N GLY A 209 -10.51 -2.11 6.90
CA GLY A 209 -10.19 -1.35 8.10
C GLY A 209 -11.33 -0.43 8.49
N ASN A 210 -11.05 0.86 8.75
CA ASN A 210 -12.10 1.85 8.96
C ASN A 210 -12.33 2.60 7.66
N GLY A 211 -13.54 2.65 7.11
CA GLY A 211 -13.65 3.15 5.76
C GLY A 211 -15.02 3.12 5.13
N ASN A 212 -15.03 3.19 3.81
CA ASN A 212 -16.09 2.59 3.00
C ASN A 212 -15.34 1.95 1.83
N ASP A 213 -14.93 0.72 2.03
CA ASP A 213 -13.85 0.12 1.29
C ASP A 213 -14.36 -0.69 0.10
N SER A 214 -13.48 -0.94 -0.86
CA SER A 214 -13.75 -1.76 -2.03
C SER A 214 -12.69 -2.85 -2.16
N LEU A 215 -13.03 -4.08 -1.78
CA LEU A 215 -12.11 -5.21 -1.75
C LEU A 215 -12.47 -6.22 -2.85
N MET A 216 -11.45 -6.74 -3.55
CA MET A 216 -11.61 -7.76 -4.58
C MET A 216 -10.54 -8.85 -4.48
N GLY A 217 -10.93 -10.07 -4.13
CA GLY A 217 -10.00 -11.20 -3.99
C GLY A 217 -9.43 -11.65 -5.34
N ASN A 218 -10.33 -11.79 -6.31
CA ASN A 218 -10.13 -12.17 -7.71
C ASN A 218 -10.10 -13.66 -8.00
N LYS A 219 -9.06 -14.39 -7.59
CA LYS A 219 -8.87 -15.79 -7.97
C LYS A 219 -8.24 -16.53 -6.81
N ASP A 220 -8.59 -17.81 -6.75
CA ASP A 220 -8.16 -18.72 -5.70
C ASP A 220 -8.88 -18.34 -4.38
N ASP A 221 -8.60 -19.00 -3.27
CA ASP A 221 -9.51 -18.97 -2.11
C ASP A 221 -9.15 -17.77 -1.21
N ASP A 222 -9.99 -16.73 -1.18
CA ASP A 222 -9.65 -15.45 -0.52
C ASP A 222 -10.40 -15.24 0.82
N ASP A 223 -9.70 -14.71 1.83
CA ASP A 223 -10.29 -14.23 3.10
C ASP A 223 -10.41 -12.70 3.07
N VAL A 224 -11.63 -12.18 3.03
CA VAL A 224 -11.91 -10.74 2.81
C VAL A 224 -12.73 -10.15 3.95
N SER A 225 -12.18 -9.17 4.66
CA SER A 225 -12.83 -8.44 5.75
C SER A 225 -12.95 -6.94 5.43
N GLY A 226 -14.17 -6.40 5.45
CA GLY A 226 -14.43 -4.96 5.23
C GLY A 226 -13.99 -4.13 6.44
N GLY A 227 -14.51 -4.47 7.61
CA GLY A 227 -14.15 -3.81 8.86
C GLY A 227 -15.27 -2.89 9.33
N ALA A 228 -15.01 -1.60 9.47
CA ALA A 228 -16.02 -0.62 9.88
C ALA A 228 -16.32 0.31 8.72
N GLY A 229 -17.57 0.47 8.29
CA GLY A 229 -17.85 1.21 7.06
C GLY A 229 -18.99 0.61 6.27
N ASN A 230 -19.41 1.25 5.18
CA ASN A 230 -20.30 0.59 4.21
C ASN A 230 -19.45 0.08 3.05
N ASP A 231 -19.08 -1.18 3.13
CA ASP A 231 -18.03 -1.77 2.31
C ASP A 231 -18.60 -2.53 1.12
N ARG A 232 -17.75 -2.74 0.11
CA ARG A 232 -18.05 -3.53 -1.08
C ARG A 232 -17.03 -4.64 -1.21
N LEU A 233 -17.45 -5.85 -0.90
CA LEU A 233 -16.62 -7.03 -0.94
C LEU A 233 -16.99 -7.90 -2.13
N LYS A 234 -15.95 -8.41 -2.78
CA LYS A 234 -16.08 -9.38 -3.85
C LYS A 234 -14.99 -10.42 -3.70
N GLY A 235 -15.36 -11.69 -3.55
CA GLY A 235 -14.42 -12.82 -3.52
C GLY A 235 -13.80 -12.99 -4.91
N GLY A 236 -14.40 -13.79 -5.77
CA GLY A 236 -14.06 -13.80 -7.19
C GLY A 236 -14.22 -15.16 -7.82
N ARG A 237 -13.16 -15.96 -7.78
CA ARG A 237 -13.19 -17.37 -8.16
C ARG A 237 -12.45 -18.09 -7.06
N GLY A 238 -12.92 -19.25 -6.65
CA GLY A 238 -12.37 -19.91 -5.47
C GLY A 238 -13.42 -19.90 -4.38
N ASP A 239 -13.19 -20.66 -3.34
CA ASP A 239 -14.09 -20.76 -2.20
C ASP A 239 -13.72 -19.62 -1.23
N ASP A 240 -14.43 -18.50 -1.33
CA ASP A 240 -14.06 -17.25 -0.64
C ASP A 240 -14.77 -17.10 0.72
N THR A 241 -14.09 -16.53 1.72
CA THR A 241 -14.71 -16.08 2.98
C THR A 241 -14.89 -14.56 2.97
N LEU A 242 -16.12 -14.07 3.13
CA LEU A 242 -16.44 -12.64 3.10
C LEU A 242 -17.09 -12.18 4.41
N ASP A 243 -16.45 -11.26 5.12
CA ASP A 243 -16.96 -10.61 6.34
C ASP A 243 -17.09 -9.10 6.09
N GLY A 244 -18.33 -8.59 6.05
CA GLY A 244 -18.56 -7.14 5.89
C GLY A 244 -18.07 -6.33 7.09
N GLY A 245 -18.16 -6.91 8.28
CA GLY A 245 -17.96 -6.19 9.53
C GLY A 245 -19.14 -5.30 9.88
N ALA A 246 -18.87 -4.12 10.45
CA ALA A 246 -19.88 -3.21 10.93
C ALA A 246 -20.25 -2.16 9.89
N GLY A 247 -21.48 -2.15 9.42
CA GLY A 247 -22.03 -1.03 8.64
C GLY A 247 -23.19 -1.42 7.75
N ASN A 248 -23.16 -1.14 6.46
CA ASN A 248 -24.18 -1.66 5.55
C ASN A 248 -23.48 -2.11 4.28
N ASP A 249 -23.19 -3.39 4.23
CA ASP A 249 -22.19 -3.91 3.34
C ASP A 249 -22.82 -4.61 2.14
N ARG A 250 -22.05 -4.66 1.06
CA ARG A 250 -22.41 -5.42 -0.13
C ARG A 250 -21.37 -6.50 -0.39
N LEU A 251 -21.77 -7.75 -0.20
CA LEU A 251 -20.91 -8.91 -0.37
C LEU A 251 -21.32 -9.69 -1.64
N VAL A 252 -20.35 -10.13 -2.43
CA VAL A 252 -20.57 -10.91 -3.67
C VAL A 252 -19.45 -11.95 -3.86
N GLY A 253 -19.68 -13.19 -3.49
CA GLY A 253 -18.71 -14.30 -3.64
C GLY A 253 -18.36 -14.62 -5.10
N ASN A 254 -19.37 -14.91 -5.92
CA ASN A 254 -19.34 -15.18 -7.39
C ASN A 254 -19.17 -16.65 -7.80
N GLN A 255 -17.97 -17.22 -7.78
CA GLN A 255 -17.71 -18.58 -8.30
C GLN A 255 -16.96 -19.36 -7.24
N GLY A 256 -17.60 -20.36 -6.65
CA GLY A 256 -17.00 -21.14 -5.59
C GLY A 256 -18.08 -21.59 -4.63
N ALA A 257 -17.69 -22.24 -3.55
CA ALA A 257 -18.49 -22.39 -2.35
C ALA A 257 -18.09 -21.27 -1.39
N ASP A 258 -18.82 -20.15 -1.43
CA ASP A 258 -18.46 -18.94 -0.69
C ASP A 258 -19.11 -18.94 0.70
N THR A 259 -18.38 -18.47 1.72
CA THR A 259 -18.90 -18.28 3.08
C THR A 259 -19.08 -16.81 3.40
N PHE A 260 -20.32 -16.40 3.68
CA PHE A 260 -20.63 -15.04 4.12
C PHE A 260 -20.75 -15.01 5.65
N VAL A 261 -19.89 -14.23 6.32
CA VAL A 261 -19.77 -14.19 7.78
C VAL A 261 -20.41 -12.93 8.34
N PHE A 262 -21.20 -13.09 9.40
CA PHE A 262 -21.82 -12.00 10.15
C PHE A 262 -21.70 -12.26 11.65
N ASP A 263 -21.15 -11.31 12.41
CA ASP A 263 -21.05 -11.42 13.88
C ASP A 263 -22.20 -10.68 14.57
N ALA A 264 -23.09 -11.42 15.22
CA ALA A 264 -24.29 -10.83 15.84
C ALA A 264 -24.01 -9.81 16.96
N ALA A 265 -22.79 -9.76 17.51
CA ALA A 265 -22.40 -8.79 18.53
C ALA A 265 -21.70 -7.55 17.95
N LEU A 266 -21.03 -7.68 16.81
CA LEU A 266 -20.21 -6.62 16.21
C LEU A 266 -20.86 -5.97 15.00
N ASP A 267 -21.59 -6.75 14.21
CA ASP A 267 -22.27 -6.32 13.01
C ASP A 267 -23.74 -6.01 13.33
N GLN A 268 -24.07 -4.71 13.28
CA GLN A 268 -25.41 -4.18 13.50
C GLN A 268 -26.05 -3.64 12.21
N GLY A 269 -25.57 -4.12 11.08
CA GLY A 269 -25.82 -3.57 9.76
C GLY A 269 -27.07 -4.03 9.04
N ALA A 270 -27.32 -3.38 7.90
CA ALA A 270 -28.28 -3.84 6.91
C ALA A 270 -27.55 -4.21 5.61
N ASP A 271 -27.17 -5.46 5.50
CA ASP A 271 -26.26 -5.95 4.47
C ASP A 271 -27.00 -6.57 3.29
N THR A 272 -26.27 -6.72 2.20
CA THR A 272 -26.79 -7.32 0.98
C THR A 272 -25.81 -8.34 0.42
N ILE A 273 -26.28 -9.58 0.26
CA ILE A 273 -25.58 -10.63 -0.47
C ILE A 273 -26.08 -10.65 -1.91
N GLY A 274 -25.16 -10.49 -2.86
CA GLY A 274 -25.42 -10.59 -4.28
C GLY A 274 -24.86 -11.87 -4.89
N LYS A 275 -25.57 -12.40 -5.91
CA LYS A 275 -25.17 -13.61 -6.66
C LYS A 275 -25.02 -14.87 -5.81
N PHE A 276 -25.79 -14.96 -4.73
CA PHE A 276 -25.92 -16.17 -3.92
C PHE A 276 -26.32 -17.38 -4.78
N ASP A 277 -25.63 -18.51 -4.61
CA ASP A 277 -25.97 -19.78 -5.25
C ASP A 277 -26.11 -20.94 -4.24
N ALA A 278 -26.16 -22.19 -4.74
CA ALA A 278 -26.46 -23.35 -3.92
C ALA A 278 -25.23 -23.96 -3.22
N LEU A 279 -24.03 -23.47 -3.52
CA LEU A 279 -22.79 -23.86 -2.85
C LEU A 279 -22.43 -22.93 -1.69
N ASP A 280 -23.07 -21.76 -1.63
CA ASP A 280 -22.77 -20.73 -0.65
C ASP A 280 -23.36 -21.03 0.72
N GLU A 281 -22.67 -20.57 1.76
CA GLU A 281 -23.05 -20.69 3.17
C GLU A 281 -23.14 -19.30 3.83
N ILE A 282 -24.05 -19.15 4.80
CA ILE A 282 -24.19 -17.93 5.61
C ILE A 282 -23.92 -18.29 7.06
N LEU A 283 -22.79 -17.84 7.59
CA LEU A 283 -22.38 -18.07 8.96
C LEU A 283 -22.74 -16.87 9.84
N ILE A 284 -23.64 -17.08 10.81
CA ILE A 284 -23.99 -16.05 11.80
C ILE A 284 -23.40 -16.43 13.16
N LEU A 285 -22.30 -15.77 13.52
CA LEU A 285 -21.61 -15.97 14.78
C LEU A 285 -22.41 -15.35 15.93
N GLY A 286 -22.45 -16.05 17.07
CA GLY A 286 -23.15 -15.57 18.27
C GLY A 286 -24.68 -15.64 18.21
N ALA A 287 -25.25 -16.15 17.11
CA ALA A 287 -26.69 -16.38 16.96
C ALA A 287 -27.08 -17.85 17.17
N THR A 288 -28.38 -18.11 17.26
CA THR A 288 -28.96 -19.46 17.27
C THR A 288 -30.08 -19.54 16.24
N ALA A 289 -30.43 -20.76 15.80
CA ALA A 289 -31.57 -20.95 14.92
C ALA A 289 -32.90 -20.39 15.47
N GLN A 290 -33.04 -20.20 16.78
CA GLN A 290 -34.23 -19.58 17.39
C GLN A 290 -34.21 -18.05 17.40
N SER A 291 -33.03 -17.44 17.29
CA SER A 291 -32.85 -15.98 17.27
C SER A 291 -32.75 -15.42 15.84
N VAL A 292 -32.91 -16.28 14.82
CA VAL A 292 -32.86 -15.89 13.41
C VAL A 292 -34.19 -16.22 12.73
N SER A 293 -34.66 -15.31 11.90
CA SER A 293 -35.84 -15.53 11.06
C SER A 293 -35.53 -15.22 9.60
N VAL A 294 -36.08 -16.03 8.69
CA VAL A 294 -35.95 -15.83 7.24
C VAL A 294 -37.35 -15.60 6.68
N THR A 295 -37.52 -14.49 5.97
CA THR A 295 -38.81 -14.10 5.38
C THR A 295 -38.68 -13.80 3.89
N ASP A 296 -39.78 -14.04 3.16
CA ASP A 296 -39.85 -13.68 1.74
C ASP A 296 -39.85 -12.16 1.58
N ALA A 297 -39.02 -11.67 0.67
CA ALA A 297 -38.87 -10.24 0.41
C ALA A 297 -38.98 -9.95 -1.08
N ALA A 298 -39.29 -8.71 -1.43
CA ALA A 298 -39.40 -8.34 -2.83
C ALA A 298 -38.03 -8.51 -3.52
N ARG A 299 -37.92 -9.53 -4.39
CA ARG A 299 -36.73 -9.88 -5.18
C ARG A 299 -35.61 -10.58 -4.38
N GLY A 300 -35.93 -11.28 -3.29
CA GLY A 300 -34.95 -12.04 -2.52
C GLY A 300 -35.54 -12.60 -1.22
N ALA A 301 -34.68 -13.02 -0.31
CA ALA A 301 -35.04 -13.36 1.06
C ALA A 301 -34.41 -12.36 2.04
N LEU A 302 -35.07 -12.13 3.17
CA LEU A 302 -34.58 -11.28 4.25
C LEU A 302 -34.30 -12.15 5.47
N VAL A 303 -33.08 -12.12 5.96
CA VAL A 303 -32.67 -12.71 7.23
C VAL A 303 -32.67 -11.60 8.29
N GLU A 304 -33.32 -11.83 9.42
CA GLU A 304 -33.29 -10.95 10.58
C GLU A 304 -32.70 -11.73 11.77
N TYR A 305 -31.69 -11.15 12.43
CA TYR A 305 -31.03 -11.70 13.62
C TYR A 305 -30.79 -10.59 14.66
N ASP A 306 -30.28 -10.92 15.84
CA ASP A 306 -30.07 -9.93 16.92
C ASP A 306 -29.04 -8.84 16.55
N GLY A 307 -28.14 -9.12 15.61
CA GLY A 307 -27.17 -8.16 15.09
C GLY A 307 -27.81 -7.21 14.09
N GLY A 308 -28.39 -7.71 13.00
CA GLY A 308 -28.89 -6.87 11.93
C GLY A 308 -29.82 -7.57 10.95
N THR A 309 -29.76 -7.15 9.69
CA THR A 309 -30.54 -7.75 8.62
C THR A 309 -29.68 -8.04 7.40
N ILE A 310 -29.84 -9.21 6.80
CA ILE A 310 -29.16 -9.59 5.56
C ILE A 310 -30.21 -9.78 4.48
N PHE A 311 -30.12 -8.99 3.41
CA PHE A 311 -30.93 -9.19 2.21
C PHE A 311 -30.16 -10.03 1.18
N VAL A 312 -30.68 -11.22 0.88
CA VAL A 312 -30.08 -12.12 -0.11
C VAL A 312 -30.78 -11.93 -1.46
N GLU A 313 -30.10 -11.29 -2.41
CA GLU A 313 -30.67 -10.93 -3.70
C GLU A 313 -31.02 -12.17 -4.52
N ARG A 314 -32.28 -12.25 -4.96
CA ARG A 314 -32.80 -13.27 -5.89
C ARG A 314 -32.72 -14.71 -5.39
N ALA A 315 -32.47 -14.93 -4.09
CA ALA A 315 -32.64 -16.22 -3.45
C ALA A 315 -34.08 -16.39 -2.93
N ASP A 316 -34.53 -17.63 -2.79
CA ASP A 316 -35.76 -17.96 -2.09
C ASP A 316 -35.49 -18.31 -0.62
N VAL A 317 -36.55 -18.28 0.20
CA VAL A 317 -36.46 -18.50 1.65
C VAL A 317 -35.88 -19.88 1.97
N ASP A 318 -36.23 -20.91 1.21
CA ASP A 318 -35.78 -22.28 1.46
C ASP A 318 -34.27 -22.40 1.22
N ALA A 319 -33.72 -21.88 0.12
CA ALA A 319 -32.28 -21.91 -0.13
C ALA A 319 -31.50 -21.16 0.93
N VAL A 320 -31.97 -19.98 1.35
CA VAL A 320 -31.31 -19.21 2.41
C VAL A 320 -31.41 -19.93 3.76
N THR A 321 -32.55 -20.55 4.08
CA THR A 321 -32.71 -21.29 5.34
C THR A 321 -31.78 -22.50 5.41
N ASP A 322 -31.61 -23.22 4.30
CA ASP A 322 -30.74 -24.40 4.23
C ASP A 322 -29.24 -24.05 4.30
N ALA A 323 -28.86 -22.82 3.93
CA ALA A 323 -27.48 -22.34 3.93
C ALA A 323 -27.04 -21.70 5.26
N LEU A 324 -27.94 -21.51 6.23
CA LEU A 324 -27.62 -20.88 7.50
C LEU A 324 -26.84 -21.82 8.43
N ILE A 325 -25.72 -21.31 8.94
CA ILE A 325 -24.84 -21.97 9.91
C ILE A 325 -24.71 -21.09 11.16
N PHE A 326 -24.78 -21.70 12.34
CA PHE A 326 -24.77 -21.01 13.64
C PHE A 326 -23.61 -21.43 14.57
N GLU A 327 -22.79 -22.39 14.15
CA GLU A 327 -21.60 -22.80 14.88
C GLU A 327 -20.40 -22.54 13.98
N GLN A 328 -19.27 -22.09 14.53
CA GLN A 328 -18.03 -22.09 13.76
C GLN A 328 -17.79 -23.54 13.31
N PRO A 329 -17.64 -23.80 12.00
CA PRO A 329 -17.09 -25.08 11.57
C PRO A 329 -15.78 -25.28 12.35
N ASP A 330 -15.47 -26.51 12.76
CA ASP A 330 -14.17 -26.83 13.35
C ASP A 330 -13.06 -26.52 12.32
N LEU A 331 -12.61 -25.26 12.24
CA LEU A 331 -11.48 -24.82 11.44
C LEU A 331 -10.22 -25.29 12.18
N PHE A 332 -9.57 -26.31 11.62
CA PHE A 332 -8.39 -26.98 12.15
C PHE A 332 -7.11 -26.16 11.98
#